data_AF-A0A2R6F2Z6-F1
#
_entry.id   AF-A0A2R6F2Z6-F1
#
_cell.length_a   1.000
_cell.length_b   1.000
_cell.length_c   1.000
_cell.angle_alpha   90.00
_cell.angle_beta   90.00
_cell.angle_gamma   90.00
#
_symmetry.space_group_name_H-M   'P 1'
#
loop_
_entity.id
_entity.type
_entity.pdbx_description
1 polymer ?
#
loop_
_entity_poly.entity_id
_entity_poly.type
_entity_poly.pdbx_seq_one_letter_code
_entity_poly.pdbx_strand_id
1 'polypeptide(L)'
;MSTLLTYADFHLLFVLPPIALLALVLGFADRIARPREAVAGVALLTAIATVYTTPWDNYLIAQGVWTYAEGAVLARLGRAPIEEYAFFVLQPVLAGLWFLWLGYAPESECAVGVRARLLGAGVWLGVAAGGAWLLGVPGGLYLGAIAVWAAPIAALQWALGGPVLWRNRRLLALSIAVPTLYLSLIDRVAIGLGIWRLSPAHTTGLDLLGLPVEEGVFFLVTTTLVVQGLILFHWVLARVRAGGRTYGLAGLVPIGWARDATPPATPDSSTEQPGSGPEETSDRAEPNRSGRGEA
;
A
#
# COMPACT_ATOMS: atom_id res chain seq x y z
N MET A 1 7.31 37.54 -7.26
CA MET A 1 6.22 37.40 -8.26
C MET A 1 5.05 36.81 -7.52
N SER A 2 3.89 37.46 -7.56
CA SER A 2 2.63 36.96 -6.99
C SER A 2 2.07 35.84 -7.87
N THR A 3 1.44 34.84 -7.27
CA THR A 3 0.77 33.76 -8.01
C THR A 3 -0.66 34.15 -8.38
N LEU A 4 -1.19 33.55 -9.43
CA LEU A 4 -2.63 33.67 -9.77
C LEU A 4 -3.50 32.68 -9.00
N LEU A 5 -2.91 31.58 -8.49
CA LEU A 5 -3.58 30.54 -7.72
C LEU A 5 -2.81 30.27 -6.44
N THR A 6 -3.54 30.16 -5.33
CA THR A 6 -2.96 29.72 -4.06
C THR A 6 -2.73 28.22 -4.06
N TYR A 7 -1.93 27.72 -3.12
CA TYR A 7 -1.73 26.30 -2.91
C TYR A 7 -3.05 25.62 -2.45
N ALA A 8 -3.91 26.32 -1.73
CA ALA A 8 -5.24 25.82 -1.40
C ALA A 8 -6.11 25.66 -2.66
N ASP A 9 -6.10 26.63 -3.58
CA ASP A 9 -6.80 26.53 -4.86
C ASP A 9 -6.28 25.36 -5.70
N PHE A 10 -4.97 25.13 -5.68
CA PHE A 10 -4.37 23.98 -6.36
C PHE A 10 -4.94 22.66 -5.83
N HIS A 11 -5.04 22.47 -4.52
CA HIS A 11 -5.68 21.28 -3.95
C HIS A 11 -7.15 21.15 -4.36
N LEU A 12 -7.90 22.25 -4.33
CA LEU A 12 -9.32 22.27 -4.69
C LEU A 12 -9.57 21.93 -6.16
N LEU A 13 -8.66 22.34 -7.06
CA LEU A 13 -8.83 22.17 -8.50
C LEU A 13 -8.24 20.86 -9.02
N PHE A 14 -7.14 20.37 -8.42
CA PHE A 14 -6.38 19.25 -8.97
C PHE A 14 -6.37 18.00 -8.07
N VAL A 15 -6.51 18.12 -6.74
CA VAL A 15 -6.36 16.95 -5.86
C VAL A 15 -7.69 16.46 -5.32
N LEU A 16 -8.55 17.37 -4.87
CA LEU A 16 -9.86 17.02 -4.32
C LEU A 16 -10.85 16.47 -5.35
N PRO A 17 -10.93 16.95 -6.60
CA PRO A 17 -11.87 16.42 -7.58
C PRO A 17 -11.68 14.92 -7.89
N PRO A 18 -10.47 14.40 -8.17
CA PRO A 18 -10.30 12.95 -8.39
C PRO A 18 -10.57 12.14 -7.12
N ILE A 19 -10.24 12.65 -5.92
CA ILE A 19 -10.60 12.01 -4.65
C ILE A 19 -12.11 11.90 -4.50
N ALA A 20 -12.83 12.99 -4.71
CA ALA A 20 -14.29 13.04 -4.60
C ALA A 20 -14.95 12.10 -5.63
N LEU A 21 -14.46 12.09 -6.87
CA LEU A 21 -14.93 11.18 -7.90
C LEU A 21 -14.70 9.71 -7.53
N LEU A 22 -13.50 9.34 -7.08
CA LEU A 22 -13.19 7.98 -6.66
C LEU A 22 -14.04 7.55 -5.46
N ALA A 23 -14.21 8.43 -4.46
CA ALA A 23 -15.06 8.16 -3.31
C ALA A 23 -16.53 7.95 -3.72
N LEU A 24 -17.05 8.78 -4.63
CA LEU A 24 -18.40 8.65 -5.17
C LEU A 24 -18.58 7.33 -5.91
N VAL A 25 -17.68 7.03 -6.85
CA VAL A 25 -17.74 5.80 -7.66
C VAL A 25 -17.61 4.55 -6.78
N LEU A 26 -16.72 4.55 -5.79
CA LEU A 26 -16.61 3.46 -4.81
C LEU A 26 -17.84 3.32 -3.94
N GLY A 27 -18.54 4.42 -3.64
CA GLY A 27 -19.82 4.38 -2.90
C GLY A 27 -20.95 3.70 -3.66
N PHE A 28 -20.88 3.64 -4.99
CA PHE A 28 -21.85 2.97 -5.85
C PHE A 28 -21.36 1.62 -6.41
N ALA A 29 -20.09 1.28 -6.23
CA ALA A 29 -19.50 0.09 -6.80
C ALA A 29 -19.30 -1.00 -5.73
N ASP A 30 -19.68 -2.24 -6.05
CA ASP A 30 -19.41 -3.43 -5.21
C ASP A 30 -17.95 -3.90 -5.34
N ARG A 31 -17.00 -2.97 -5.14
CA ARG A 31 -15.55 -3.23 -5.23
C ARG A 31 -14.89 -3.53 -3.89
N ILE A 32 -15.53 -3.12 -2.79
CA ILE A 32 -14.94 -3.22 -1.45
C ILE A 32 -15.74 -4.23 -0.61
N ALA A 33 -15.26 -5.48 -0.57
CA ALA A 33 -15.91 -6.53 0.23
C ALA A 33 -15.92 -6.23 1.75
N ARG A 34 -14.94 -5.46 2.24
CA ARG A 34 -14.75 -5.16 3.67
C ARG A 34 -14.51 -3.65 3.89
N PRO A 35 -15.57 -2.81 3.86
CA PRO A 35 -15.43 -1.35 3.86
C PRO A 35 -14.78 -0.80 5.13
N ARG A 36 -15.07 -1.37 6.31
CA ARG A 36 -14.45 -0.95 7.57
C ARG A 36 -12.95 -1.16 7.58
N GLU A 37 -12.48 -2.29 7.04
CA GLU A 37 -11.06 -2.58 6.95
C GLU A 37 -10.37 -1.69 5.91
N ALA A 38 -11.03 -1.44 4.78
CA ALA A 38 -10.53 -0.52 3.77
C ALA A 38 -10.33 0.90 4.31
N VAL A 39 -11.35 1.44 4.99
CA VAL A 39 -11.28 2.76 5.63
C VAL A 39 -10.21 2.77 6.72
N ALA A 40 -10.14 1.74 7.57
CA ALA A 40 -9.13 1.66 8.62
C ALA A 40 -7.71 1.61 8.05
N GLY A 41 -7.48 0.86 6.96
CA GLY A 41 -6.18 0.79 6.29
C GLY A 41 -5.76 2.16 5.74
N VAL A 42 -6.64 2.81 4.95
CA VAL A 42 -6.35 4.14 4.40
C VAL A 42 -6.11 5.16 5.52
N ALA A 43 -6.98 5.20 6.54
CA ALA A 43 -6.83 6.12 7.67
C ALA A 43 -5.53 5.90 8.45
N LEU A 44 -5.17 4.64 8.73
CA LEU A 44 -3.93 4.30 9.43
C LEU A 44 -2.70 4.75 8.63
N LEU A 45 -2.64 4.42 7.34
CA LEU A 45 -1.50 4.77 6.50
C LEU A 45 -1.40 6.28 6.29
N THR A 46 -2.54 6.98 6.22
CA THR A 46 -2.60 8.45 6.16
C THR A 46 -2.05 9.07 7.44
N ALA A 47 -2.43 8.56 8.61
CA ALA A 47 -1.91 9.04 9.89
C ALA A 47 -0.40 8.82 10.02
N ILE A 48 0.08 7.62 9.66
CA ILE A 48 1.52 7.31 9.65
C ILE A 48 2.27 8.24 8.71
N ALA A 49 1.78 8.41 7.47
CA ALA A 49 2.39 9.31 6.49
C ALA A 49 2.46 10.74 7.02
N THR A 50 1.36 11.27 7.57
CA THR A 50 1.32 12.64 8.12
C THR A 50 2.36 12.82 9.22
N VAL A 51 2.41 11.91 10.20
CA VAL A 51 3.36 12.01 11.33
C VAL A 51 4.80 11.85 10.86
N TYR A 52 5.07 10.91 9.96
CA TYR A 52 6.42 10.58 9.51
C TYR A 52 6.99 11.60 8.51
N THR A 53 6.16 12.20 7.66
CA THR A 53 6.57 13.21 6.68
C THR A 53 6.76 14.58 7.33
N THR A 54 5.96 14.94 8.34
CA THR A 54 6.01 16.26 9.01
C THR A 54 7.43 16.74 9.36
N PRO A 55 8.28 15.99 10.09
CA PRO A 55 9.61 16.47 10.45
C PRO A 55 10.56 16.55 9.25
N TRP A 56 10.43 15.62 8.31
CA TRP A 56 11.25 15.58 7.09
C TRP A 56 10.97 16.79 6.19
N ASP A 57 9.69 17.10 6.00
CA ASP A 57 9.24 18.19 5.14
C ASP A 57 9.66 19.56 5.70
N ASN A 58 9.40 19.78 7.00
CA ASN A 58 9.83 21.01 7.68
C ASN A 58 11.34 21.19 7.65
N TYR A 59 12.12 20.11 7.70
CA TYR A 59 13.58 20.15 7.57
C TYR A 59 14.00 20.60 6.17
N LEU A 60 13.44 20.02 5.10
CA LEU A 60 13.82 20.39 3.74
C LEU A 60 13.39 21.82 3.37
N ILE A 61 12.22 22.27 3.83
CA ILE A 61 11.81 23.67 3.70
C ILE A 61 12.77 24.60 4.45
N ALA A 62 13.23 24.19 5.66
CA ALA A 62 14.22 24.97 6.40
C ALA A 62 15.57 25.06 5.68
N GLN A 63 15.96 24.03 4.92
CA GLN A 63 17.15 24.05 4.06
C GLN A 63 16.92 24.81 2.74
N GLY A 64 15.69 25.26 2.46
CA GLY A 64 15.36 25.94 1.21
C GLY A 64 15.45 25.03 -0.01
N VAL A 65 15.08 23.75 0.14
CA VAL A 65 14.98 22.84 -1.01
C VAL A 65 13.91 23.31 -1.98
N TRP A 66 12.78 23.79 -1.45
CA TRP A 66 11.78 24.53 -2.22
C TRP A 66 11.28 25.75 -1.47
N THR A 67 10.70 26.67 -2.24
CA THR A 67 10.13 27.93 -1.75
C THR A 67 8.79 28.16 -2.43
N TYR A 68 7.99 29.03 -1.82
CA TYR A 68 6.65 29.37 -2.29
C TYR A 68 6.63 30.81 -2.75
N ALA A 69 5.84 31.08 -3.78
CA ALA A 69 5.65 32.44 -4.23
C ALA A 69 4.83 33.28 -3.23
N GLU A 70 4.94 34.60 -3.37
CA GLU A 70 4.26 35.54 -2.49
C GLU A 70 2.75 35.42 -2.65
N GLY A 71 2.04 35.30 -1.53
CA GLY A 71 0.59 35.08 -1.49
C GLY A 71 0.13 33.65 -1.80
N ALA A 72 1.04 32.71 -2.12
CA ALA A 72 0.67 31.34 -2.46
C ALA A 72 0.17 30.50 -1.27
N VAL A 73 0.60 30.88 -0.06
CA VAL A 73 0.39 30.10 1.18
C VAL A 73 -0.53 30.86 2.13
N LEU A 74 -1.56 30.20 2.66
CA LEU A 74 -2.52 30.76 3.59
C LEU A 74 -1.94 30.92 5.00
N ALA A 75 -1.27 29.89 5.50
CA ALA A 75 -0.66 29.88 6.83
C ALA A 75 0.46 28.86 6.91
N ARG A 76 1.31 28.96 7.94
CA ARG A 76 2.38 27.99 8.22
C ARG A 76 2.21 27.39 9.60
N LEU A 77 2.46 26.09 9.71
CA LEU A 77 2.67 25.40 10.98
C LEU A 77 4.13 24.95 11.01
N GLY A 78 4.93 25.58 11.88
CA GLY A 78 6.38 25.42 11.83
C GLY A 78 6.99 26.14 10.63
N ARG A 79 7.71 25.40 9.76
CA ARG A 79 8.30 25.91 8.52
C ARG A 79 7.39 25.64 7.31
N ALA A 80 6.67 24.53 7.34
CA ALA A 80 5.79 24.10 6.26
C ALA A 80 4.46 24.87 6.22
N PRO A 81 3.94 25.20 5.03
CA PRO A 81 2.56 25.62 4.82
C PRO A 81 1.54 24.62 5.36
N ILE A 82 0.37 25.08 5.82
CA ILE A 82 -0.73 24.18 6.21
C ILE A 82 -1.20 23.27 5.06
N GLU A 83 -1.00 23.75 3.84
CA GLU A 83 -1.32 23.06 2.60
C GLU A 83 -0.41 21.84 2.38
N GLU A 84 0.84 21.85 2.84
CA GLU A 84 1.69 20.65 2.82
C GLU A 84 1.12 19.57 3.73
N TYR A 85 0.67 19.93 4.93
CA TYR A 85 0.00 18.99 5.84
C TYR A 85 -1.29 18.43 5.23
N ALA A 86 -2.03 19.26 4.48
CA ALA A 86 -3.17 18.78 3.71
C ALA A 86 -2.71 17.77 2.64
N PHE A 87 -1.61 18.04 1.93
CA PHE A 87 -1.07 17.11 0.94
C PHE A 87 -0.64 15.77 1.56
N PHE A 88 -0.03 15.77 2.75
CA PHE A 88 0.34 14.54 3.48
C PHE A 88 -0.89 13.66 3.80
N VAL A 89 -2.08 14.26 3.83
CA VAL A 89 -3.36 13.55 4.01
C VAL A 89 -3.96 13.16 2.67
N LEU A 90 -4.01 14.10 1.72
CA LEU A 90 -4.70 13.93 0.44
C LEU A 90 -3.99 12.90 -0.46
N GLN A 91 -2.66 12.87 -0.48
CA GLN A 91 -1.91 11.94 -1.34
C GLN A 91 -2.14 10.46 -0.94
N PRO A 92 -2.02 10.06 0.34
CA PRO A 92 -2.36 8.69 0.74
C PRO A 92 -3.83 8.34 0.53
N VAL A 93 -4.75 9.29 0.72
CA VAL A 93 -6.19 9.08 0.44
C VAL A 93 -6.42 8.83 -1.04
N LEU A 94 -5.85 9.64 -1.94
CA LEU A 94 -5.95 9.46 -3.39
C LEU A 94 -5.41 8.08 -3.81
N ALA A 95 -4.18 7.76 -3.39
CA ALA A 95 -3.56 6.48 -3.69
C ALA A 95 -4.35 5.29 -3.12
N GLY A 96 -4.88 5.44 -1.90
CA GLY A 96 -5.69 4.43 -1.23
C GLY A 96 -7.03 4.18 -1.92
N LEU A 97 -7.75 5.23 -2.30
CA LEU A 97 -9.01 5.11 -3.06
C LEU A 97 -8.78 4.47 -4.43
N TRP A 98 -7.71 4.87 -5.14
CA TRP A 98 -7.34 4.25 -6.41
C TRP A 98 -7.01 2.76 -6.24
N PHE A 99 -6.23 2.40 -5.21
CA PHE A 99 -5.94 1.01 -4.86
C PHE A 99 -7.22 0.20 -4.59
N LEU A 100 -8.18 0.76 -3.84
CA LEU A 100 -9.46 0.11 -3.54
C LEU A 100 -10.31 -0.07 -4.80
N TRP A 101 -10.29 0.91 -5.72
CA TRP A 101 -10.97 0.82 -7.01
C TRP A 101 -10.49 -0.38 -7.84
N LEU A 102 -9.19 -0.68 -7.80
CA LEU A 102 -8.60 -1.83 -8.48
C LEU A 102 -9.03 -3.19 -7.87
N GLY A 103 -9.69 -3.20 -6.71
CA GLY A 103 -10.38 -4.38 -6.17
C GLY A 103 -9.45 -5.46 -5.62
N TYR A 104 -8.53 -5.09 -4.72
CA TYR A 104 -7.63 -6.06 -4.10
C TYR A 104 -8.37 -7.11 -3.28
N ALA A 105 -8.14 -8.39 -3.59
CA ALA A 105 -8.61 -9.53 -2.81
C ALA A 105 -7.39 -10.21 -2.14
N PRO A 106 -7.19 -10.06 -0.82
CA PRO A 106 -6.04 -10.63 -0.14
C PRO A 106 -6.17 -12.15 0.02
N GLU A 107 -5.16 -12.88 -0.42
CA GLU A 107 -4.99 -14.31 -0.12
C GLU A 107 -4.23 -14.48 1.20
N SER A 108 -4.74 -15.31 2.12
CA SER A 108 -4.10 -15.56 3.42
C SER A 108 -2.82 -16.40 3.31
N GLU A 109 -2.72 -17.23 2.29
CA GLU A 109 -1.61 -18.15 2.07
C GLU A 109 -0.58 -17.59 1.10
N CYS A 110 0.57 -17.22 1.64
CA CYS A 110 1.75 -16.92 0.83
C CYS A 110 2.97 -17.39 1.62
N ALA A 111 3.68 -18.39 1.08
CA ALA A 111 4.94 -18.83 1.66
C ALA A 111 5.98 -17.72 1.49
N VAL A 112 6.31 -17.04 2.59
CA VAL A 112 7.24 -15.91 2.57
C VAL A 112 8.65 -16.40 2.91
N GLY A 113 9.42 -16.78 1.89
CA GLY A 113 10.79 -17.29 2.09
C GLY A 113 11.74 -16.23 2.67
N VAL A 114 12.50 -16.60 3.71
CA VAL A 114 13.44 -15.69 4.42
C VAL A 114 14.45 -15.04 3.47
N ARG A 115 15.02 -15.80 2.54
CA ARG A 115 16.01 -15.29 1.57
C ARG A 115 15.44 -14.16 0.72
N ALA A 116 14.21 -14.30 0.21
CA ALA A 116 13.58 -13.27 -0.61
C ALA A 116 13.27 -12.00 0.20
N ARG A 117 12.87 -12.14 1.47
CA ARG A 117 12.67 -11.02 2.40
C ARG A 117 13.97 -10.25 2.63
N LEU A 118 15.05 -10.98 2.94
CA LEU A 118 16.37 -10.39 3.22
C LEU A 118 17.00 -9.75 1.99
N LEU A 119 16.89 -10.37 0.81
CA LEU A 119 17.40 -9.79 -0.43
C LEU A 119 16.67 -8.49 -0.77
N GLY A 120 15.33 -8.47 -0.70
CA GLY A 120 14.55 -7.25 -0.94
C GLY A 120 14.86 -6.14 0.07
N ALA A 121 14.96 -6.49 1.35
CA ALA A 121 15.37 -5.53 2.38
C ALA A 121 16.79 -5.00 2.15
N GLY A 122 17.73 -5.88 1.78
CA GLY A 122 19.11 -5.51 1.45
C GLY A 122 19.23 -4.55 0.28
N VAL A 123 18.40 -4.72 -0.76
CA VAL A 123 18.33 -3.76 -1.89
C VAL A 123 17.93 -2.38 -1.39
N TRP A 124 16.89 -2.27 -0.56
CA TRP A 124 16.47 -0.99 0.01
C TRP A 124 17.50 -0.40 0.97
N LEU A 125 18.22 -1.21 1.75
CA LEU A 125 19.34 -0.72 2.56
C LEU A 125 20.48 -0.18 1.68
N GLY A 126 20.73 -0.79 0.52
CA GLY A 126 21.63 -0.25 -0.49
C GLY A 126 21.17 1.11 -1.03
N VAL A 127 19.87 1.28 -1.29
CA VAL A 127 19.28 2.58 -1.67
C VAL A 127 19.45 3.61 -0.55
N ALA A 128 19.27 3.22 0.72
CA ALA A 128 19.50 4.11 1.86
C ALA A 128 20.96 4.57 1.94
N ALA A 129 21.92 3.65 1.75
CA ALA A 129 23.35 3.96 1.74
C ALA A 129 23.72 4.89 0.58
N GLY A 130 23.19 4.64 -0.62
CA GLY A 130 23.36 5.53 -1.78
C GLY A 130 22.75 6.91 -1.54
N GLY A 131 21.57 6.97 -0.93
CA GLY A 131 20.93 8.21 -0.50
C GLY A 131 21.77 8.99 0.50
N ALA A 132 22.34 8.31 1.50
CA ALA A 132 23.21 8.92 2.49
C ALA A 132 24.48 9.49 1.87
N TRP A 133 25.03 8.82 0.85
CA TRP A 133 26.14 9.37 0.05
C TRP A 133 25.71 10.60 -0.74
N LEU A 134 24.54 10.59 -1.39
CA LEU A 134 24.01 11.73 -2.16
C LEU A 134 23.82 12.99 -1.32
N LEU A 135 23.51 12.86 -0.03
CA LEU A 135 23.40 14.01 0.89
C LEU A 135 24.69 14.84 0.97
N GLY A 136 25.86 14.25 0.70
CA GLY A 136 27.15 14.93 0.73
C GLY A 136 27.60 15.53 -0.61
N VAL A 137 26.83 15.34 -1.68
CA VAL A 137 27.19 15.78 -3.05
C VAL A 137 26.42 17.06 -3.40
N PRO A 138 27.03 18.05 -4.07
CA PRO A 138 26.32 19.24 -4.56
C PRO A 138 25.10 18.88 -5.41
N GLY A 139 23.94 19.49 -5.13
CA GLY A 139 22.67 19.16 -5.79
C GLY A 139 22.04 17.81 -5.40
N GLY A 140 22.70 17.02 -4.55
CA GLY A 140 22.22 15.70 -4.14
C GLY A 140 21.31 15.71 -2.90
N LEU A 141 21.15 16.86 -2.23
CA LEU A 141 20.41 16.96 -0.96
C LEU A 141 18.99 16.42 -1.08
N TYR A 142 18.22 16.87 -2.08
CA TYR A 142 16.81 16.50 -2.15
C TYR A 142 16.62 15.01 -2.45
N LEU A 143 17.29 14.50 -3.48
CA LEU A 143 17.22 13.09 -3.86
C LEU A 143 17.76 12.17 -2.75
N GLY A 144 18.87 12.56 -2.12
CA GLY A 144 19.45 11.85 -0.98
C GLY A 144 18.49 11.82 0.21
N ALA A 145 17.81 12.93 0.50
CA ALA A 145 16.85 13.02 1.59
C ALA A 145 15.61 12.15 1.35
N ILE A 146 15.11 12.07 0.11
CA ILE A 146 14.01 11.16 -0.26
C ILE A 146 14.43 9.71 0.01
N ALA A 147 15.62 9.32 -0.47
CA ALA A 147 16.13 7.96 -0.35
C ALA A 147 16.35 7.55 1.12
N VAL A 148 17.03 8.37 1.92
CA VAL A 148 17.29 8.07 3.34
C VAL A 148 16.01 8.00 4.17
N TRP A 149 15.02 8.82 3.84
CA TRP A 149 13.73 8.84 4.53
C TRP A 149 12.86 7.62 4.21
N ALA A 150 12.78 7.24 2.93
CA ALA A 150 11.85 6.21 2.49
C ALA A 150 12.42 4.79 2.55
N ALA A 151 13.70 4.62 2.20
CA ALA A 151 14.29 3.31 2.02
C ALA A 151 14.27 2.44 3.29
N PRO A 152 14.46 2.94 4.52
CA PRO A 152 14.29 2.14 5.73
C PRO A 152 12.88 1.57 5.90
N ILE A 153 11.85 2.36 5.56
CA ILE A 153 10.45 1.93 5.64
C ILE A 153 10.15 0.89 4.55
N ALA A 154 10.64 1.11 3.33
CA ALA A 154 10.51 0.14 2.25
C ALA A 154 11.26 -1.17 2.57
N ALA A 155 12.45 -1.09 3.17
CA ALA A 155 13.20 -2.25 3.64
C ALA A 155 12.40 -3.04 4.68
N LEU A 156 11.75 -2.36 5.62
CA LEU A 156 10.85 -2.98 6.60
C LEU A 156 9.66 -3.66 5.91
N GLN A 157 8.98 -3.01 4.97
CA GLN A 157 7.85 -3.59 4.24
C GLN A 157 8.25 -4.85 3.45
N TRP A 158 9.40 -4.81 2.78
CA TRP A 158 9.97 -5.98 2.09
C TRP A 158 10.41 -7.08 3.05
N ALA A 159 11.02 -6.70 4.17
CA ALA A 159 11.37 -7.59 5.25
C ALA A 159 10.13 -8.22 5.89
N LEU A 160 8.96 -7.59 5.88
CA LEU A 160 7.70 -8.14 6.41
C LEU A 160 6.98 -9.06 5.41
N GLY A 161 6.91 -8.68 4.14
CA GLY A 161 6.09 -9.40 3.16
C GLY A 161 6.46 -9.17 1.69
N GLY A 162 7.74 -8.97 1.36
CA GLY A 162 8.22 -8.79 -0.02
C GLY A 162 7.65 -9.80 -1.05
N PRO A 163 7.64 -11.11 -0.76
CA PRO A 163 6.97 -12.11 -1.61
C PRO A 163 5.47 -11.87 -1.87
N VAL A 164 4.74 -11.35 -0.89
CA VAL A 164 3.31 -10.97 -1.04
C VAL A 164 3.19 -9.80 -2.01
N LEU A 165 4.06 -8.78 -1.85
CA LEU A 165 4.12 -7.63 -2.75
C LEU A 165 4.45 -8.07 -4.19
N TRP A 166 5.41 -8.96 -4.35
CA TRP A 166 5.83 -9.48 -5.65
C TRP A 166 4.76 -10.31 -6.34
N ARG A 167 4.04 -11.16 -5.59
CA ARG A 167 2.87 -11.90 -6.11
C ARG A 167 1.83 -10.93 -6.67
N ASN A 168 1.64 -9.79 -6.01
CA ASN A 168 0.71 -8.75 -6.39
C ASN A 168 1.32 -7.67 -7.31
N ARG A 169 2.44 -7.93 -7.98
CA ARG A 169 3.21 -6.93 -8.75
C ARG A 169 2.40 -6.14 -9.79
N ARG A 170 1.39 -6.75 -10.42
CA ARG A 170 0.55 -6.06 -11.41
C ARG A 170 -0.33 -5.01 -10.73
N LEU A 171 -1.03 -5.41 -9.66
CA LEU A 171 -1.82 -4.50 -8.84
C LEU A 171 -0.93 -3.41 -8.24
N LEU A 172 0.23 -3.79 -7.70
CA LEU A 172 1.21 -2.87 -7.14
C LEU A 172 1.65 -1.84 -8.19
N ALA A 173 2.07 -2.28 -9.37
CA ALA A 173 2.50 -1.39 -10.45
C ALA A 173 1.39 -0.43 -10.89
N LEU A 174 0.15 -0.90 -11.07
CA LEU A 174 -0.98 -0.04 -11.46
C LEU A 174 -1.40 0.93 -10.36
N SER A 175 -1.37 0.47 -9.11
CA SER A 175 -1.70 1.29 -7.93
C SER A 175 -0.67 2.38 -7.69
N ILE A 176 0.59 2.15 -8.09
CA ILE A 176 1.67 3.13 -7.97
C ILE A 176 1.71 4.06 -9.17
N ALA A 177 1.72 3.50 -10.38
CA ALA A 177 1.99 4.26 -11.60
C ALA A 177 0.94 5.33 -11.86
N VAL A 178 -0.36 5.01 -11.68
CA VAL A 178 -1.42 5.97 -12.01
C VAL A 178 -1.43 7.19 -11.09
N PRO A 179 -1.44 7.05 -9.74
CA PRO A 179 -1.34 8.21 -8.86
C PRO A 179 -0.01 8.95 -9.03
N THR A 180 1.11 8.24 -9.18
CA THR A 180 2.44 8.87 -9.39
C THR A 180 2.45 9.75 -10.63
N LEU A 181 2.02 9.22 -11.79
CA LEU A 181 2.00 9.97 -13.04
C LEU A 181 1.05 11.16 -12.97
N TYR A 182 -0.10 10.99 -12.32
CA TYR A 182 -1.06 12.08 -12.12
C TYR A 182 -0.47 13.18 -11.23
N LEU A 183 0.11 12.83 -10.09
CA LEU A 183 0.73 13.78 -9.15
C LEU A 183 1.91 14.50 -9.79
N SER A 184 2.80 13.79 -10.47
CA SER A 184 3.89 14.37 -11.27
C SER A 184 3.39 15.37 -12.31
N LEU A 185 2.28 15.06 -12.99
CA LEU A 185 1.71 15.95 -14.00
C LEU A 185 1.19 17.25 -13.37
N ILE A 186 0.41 17.17 -12.29
CA ILE A 186 -0.16 18.35 -11.66
C ILE A 186 0.91 19.17 -10.91
N ASP A 187 1.94 18.53 -10.37
CA ASP A 187 3.07 19.22 -9.75
C ASP A 187 3.88 20.02 -10.78
N ARG A 188 4.13 19.45 -11.97
CA ARG A 188 4.71 20.19 -13.09
C ARG A 188 3.88 21.41 -13.46
N VAL A 189 2.55 21.29 -13.42
CA VAL A 189 1.64 22.43 -13.65
C VAL A 189 1.80 23.48 -12.54
N ALA A 190 1.86 23.08 -11.27
CA ALA A 190 2.05 24.00 -10.15
C ALA A 190 3.38 24.75 -10.21
N ILE A 191 4.47 24.07 -10.56
CA ILE A 191 5.79 24.68 -10.79
C ILE A 191 5.71 25.67 -11.96
N GLY A 192 5.06 25.28 -13.07
CA GLY A 192 4.86 26.15 -14.23
C GLY A 192 4.02 27.40 -13.93
N LEU A 193 3.06 27.29 -13.01
CA LEU A 193 2.27 28.41 -12.48
C LEU A 193 3.02 29.20 -11.40
N GLY A 194 4.18 28.73 -10.97
CA GLY A 194 5.04 29.37 -9.98
C GLY A 194 4.48 29.34 -8.55
N ILE A 195 3.60 28.38 -8.21
CA ILE A 195 3.06 28.25 -6.85
C ILE A 195 4.19 27.93 -5.87
N TRP A 196 5.04 26.98 -6.25
CA TRP A 196 6.33 26.70 -5.62
C TRP A 196 7.44 26.59 -6.66
N ARG A 197 8.68 26.68 -6.18
CA ARG A 197 9.90 26.56 -6.98
C ARG A 197 10.95 25.79 -6.19
N LEU A 198 11.60 24.84 -6.87
CA LEU A 198 12.73 24.12 -6.32
C LEU A 198 14.02 24.91 -6.44
N SER A 199 14.93 24.71 -5.50
CA SER A 199 16.24 25.33 -5.48
C SER A 199 17.24 24.55 -6.34
N PRO A 200 17.83 25.17 -7.37
CA PRO A 200 18.86 24.54 -8.20
C PRO A 200 20.09 24.07 -7.42
N ALA A 201 20.33 24.63 -6.22
CA ALA A 201 21.44 24.24 -5.36
C ALA A 201 21.24 22.87 -4.67
N HIS A 202 19.99 22.43 -4.55
CA HIS A 202 19.61 21.22 -3.80
C HIS A 202 19.06 20.10 -4.70
N THR A 203 18.92 20.37 -5.99
CA THR A 203 18.44 19.44 -7.03
C THR A 203 19.56 19.09 -8.01
N THR A 204 19.47 17.92 -8.64
CA THR A 204 20.41 17.39 -9.63
C THR A 204 20.42 18.18 -10.94
N GLY A 205 19.38 18.98 -11.21
CA GLY A 205 19.22 19.72 -12.46
C GLY A 205 18.77 18.85 -13.64
N LEU A 206 18.35 17.60 -13.38
CA LEU A 206 17.79 16.71 -14.38
C LEU A 206 16.27 16.85 -14.40
N ASP A 207 15.72 17.16 -15.57
CA ASP A 207 14.28 17.25 -15.78
C ASP A 207 13.80 16.11 -16.68
N LEU A 208 12.72 15.46 -16.26
CA LEU A 208 11.97 14.51 -17.06
C LEU A 208 10.66 15.15 -17.51
N LEU A 209 10.50 15.35 -18.83
CA LEU A 209 9.33 16.02 -19.42
C LEU A 209 9.05 17.42 -18.82
N GLY A 210 10.08 18.10 -18.32
CA GLY A 210 9.98 19.42 -17.67
C GLY A 210 9.55 19.37 -16.21
N LEU A 211 9.66 18.22 -15.54
CA LEU A 211 9.55 18.06 -14.10
C LEU A 211 10.91 17.62 -13.54
N PRO A 212 11.43 18.23 -12.46
CA PRO A 212 12.63 17.74 -11.78
C PRO A 212 12.48 16.27 -11.40
N VAL A 213 13.52 15.47 -11.66
CA VAL A 213 13.48 14.02 -11.41
C VAL A 213 13.16 13.71 -9.95
N GLU A 214 13.60 14.54 -9.01
CA GLU A 214 13.35 14.40 -7.58
C GLU A 214 11.86 14.43 -7.23
N GLU A 215 11.07 15.31 -7.86
CA GLU A 215 9.62 15.36 -7.66
C GLU A 215 8.95 14.08 -8.15
N GLY A 216 9.34 13.60 -9.33
CA GLY A 216 8.87 12.32 -9.86
C GLY A 216 9.22 11.13 -8.94
N VAL A 217 10.44 11.11 -8.40
CA VAL A 217 10.88 10.10 -7.43
C VAL A 217 10.14 10.24 -6.11
N PHE A 218 9.88 11.45 -5.62
CA PHE A 218 9.11 11.70 -4.42
C PHE A 218 7.70 11.12 -4.52
N PHE A 219 6.95 11.43 -5.58
CA PHE A 219 5.61 10.86 -5.80
C PHE A 219 5.64 9.34 -5.99
N LEU A 220 6.65 8.83 -6.71
CA LEU A 220 6.82 7.38 -6.90
C LEU A 220 7.00 6.68 -5.56
N VAL A 221 7.92 7.17 -4.73
CA VAL A 221 8.33 6.53 -3.48
C VAL A 221 7.23 6.66 -2.42
N THR A 222 6.64 7.84 -2.25
CA THR A 222 5.52 8.05 -1.31
C THR A 222 4.33 7.16 -1.65
N THR A 223 3.92 7.12 -2.93
CA THR A 223 2.84 6.23 -3.39
C THR A 223 3.20 4.76 -3.20
N THR A 224 4.46 4.39 -3.46
CA THR A 224 4.97 3.03 -3.24
C THR A 224 4.83 2.60 -1.78
N LEU A 225 5.24 3.44 -0.82
CA LEU A 225 5.14 3.12 0.61
C LEU A 225 3.70 2.94 1.06
N VAL A 226 2.79 3.82 0.60
CA VAL A 226 1.36 3.73 0.92
C VAL A 226 0.75 2.45 0.38
N VAL A 227 0.93 2.15 -0.92
CA VAL A 227 0.33 0.98 -1.56
C VAL A 227 0.90 -0.33 -1.00
N GLN A 228 2.22 -0.42 -0.79
CA GLN A 228 2.82 -1.58 -0.12
C GLN A 228 2.23 -1.76 1.27
N GLY A 229 2.07 -0.68 2.03
CA GLY A 229 1.45 -0.69 3.35
C GLY A 229 0.02 -1.22 3.33
N LEU A 230 -0.80 -0.79 2.37
CA LEU A 230 -2.19 -1.25 2.22
C LEU A 230 -2.27 -2.75 1.86
N ILE A 231 -1.43 -3.23 0.93
CA ILE A 231 -1.38 -4.66 0.58
C ILE A 231 -1.02 -5.49 1.82
N LEU A 232 0.04 -5.10 2.54
CA LEU A 232 0.49 -5.83 3.74
C LEU A 232 -0.55 -5.77 4.86
N PHE A 233 -1.19 -4.63 5.07
CA PHE A 233 -2.28 -4.47 6.05
C PHE A 233 -3.43 -5.45 5.78
N HIS A 234 -3.95 -5.46 4.55
CA HIS A 234 -5.05 -6.35 4.18
C HIS A 234 -4.65 -7.83 4.19
N TRP A 235 -3.41 -8.15 3.82
CA TRP A 235 -2.86 -9.49 3.92
C TRP A 235 -2.80 -9.99 5.36
N VAL A 236 -2.31 -9.18 6.31
CA VAL A 236 -2.29 -9.53 7.74
C VAL A 236 -3.70 -9.77 8.26
N LEU A 237 -4.66 -8.91 7.93
CA LEU A 237 -6.06 -9.10 8.34
C LEU A 237 -6.67 -10.39 7.75
N ALA A 238 -6.36 -10.72 6.50
CA ALA A 238 -6.80 -11.98 5.89
C ALA A 238 -6.25 -13.21 6.64
N ARG A 239 -4.99 -13.16 7.07
CA ARG A 239 -4.40 -14.22 7.89
C ARG A 239 -5.05 -14.30 9.28
N VAL A 240 -5.28 -13.16 9.93
CA VAL A 240 -5.95 -13.13 11.24
C VAL A 240 -7.35 -13.76 11.16
N ARG A 241 -8.07 -13.56 10.06
CA ARG A 241 -9.37 -14.21 9.83
C ARG A 241 -9.25 -15.71 9.60
N ALA A 242 -8.21 -16.15 8.88
CA ALA A 242 -8.02 -17.56 8.54
C ALA A 242 -7.59 -18.43 9.74
N GLY A 243 -6.78 -17.89 10.67
CA GLY A 243 -6.19 -18.70 11.74
C GLY A 243 -6.04 -17.98 13.09
N GLY A 244 -6.74 -16.87 13.30
CA GLY A 244 -6.64 -16.06 14.52
C GLY A 244 -5.40 -15.15 14.57
N ARG A 245 -5.30 -14.36 15.64
CA ARG A 245 -4.25 -13.33 15.82
C ARG A 245 -2.84 -13.91 15.78
N THR A 246 -2.63 -15.06 16.41
CA THR A 246 -1.33 -15.73 16.49
C THR A 246 -0.84 -16.14 15.10
N TYR A 247 -1.71 -16.71 14.26
CA TYR A 247 -1.36 -17.08 12.88
C TYR A 247 -1.09 -15.87 11.99
N GLY A 248 -1.86 -14.79 12.18
CA GLY A 248 -1.64 -13.51 11.52
C GLY A 248 -0.24 -12.96 11.80
N LEU A 249 0.11 -12.85 13.08
CA LEU A 249 1.41 -12.32 13.52
C LEU A 249 2.58 -13.25 13.21
N ALA A 250 2.40 -14.57 13.25
CA ALA A 250 3.43 -15.52 12.88
C ALA A 250 3.92 -15.33 11.43
N GLY A 251 3.05 -14.88 10.52
CA GLY A 251 3.44 -14.57 9.13
C GLY A 251 4.38 -13.36 9.01
N LEU A 252 4.36 -12.46 9.99
CA LEU A 252 5.26 -11.29 10.05
C LEU A 252 6.66 -11.68 10.49
N VAL A 253 6.85 -12.85 11.11
CA VAL A 253 8.18 -13.36 11.47
C VAL A 253 8.71 -14.21 10.30
N PRO A 254 9.96 -14.00 9.84
CA PRO A 254 10.57 -14.86 8.84
C PRO A 254 10.70 -16.27 9.43
N ILE A 255 9.88 -17.23 8.98
CA ILE A 255 10.02 -18.62 9.40
C ILE A 255 11.22 -19.21 8.64
N GLY A 256 12.41 -19.07 9.23
CA GLY A 256 13.49 -20.02 9.04
C GLY A 256 13.41 -21.00 10.19
N TRP A 257 13.18 -22.29 9.90
CA TRP A 257 13.10 -23.37 10.89
C TRP A 257 11.83 -23.38 11.77
N ALA A 258 10.66 -23.72 11.21
CA ALA A 258 9.65 -24.41 12.01
C ALA A 258 8.88 -25.36 11.10
N ARG A 259 9.10 -26.66 11.30
CA ARG A 259 8.14 -27.68 10.86
C ARG A 259 6.80 -27.40 11.55
N ASP A 260 5.74 -27.54 10.78
CA ASP A 260 4.36 -27.76 11.21
C ASP A 260 3.72 -26.66 12.07
N ALA A 261 3.25 -25.60 11.41
CA ALA A 261 2.09 -24.85 11.90
C ALA A 261 0.87 -25.23 11.04
N THR A 262 0.34 -26.44 11.27
CA THR A 262 -0.94 -26.87 10.73
C THR A 262 -2.03 -25.93 11.28
N PRO A 263 -2.93 -25.37 10.45
CA PRO A 263 -4.08 -24.63 10.96
C PRO A 263 -4.88 -25.53 11.93
N PRO A 264 -5.47 -24.96 13.01
CA PRO A 264 -6.34 -25.74 13.88
C PRO A 264 -7.47 -26.35 13.06
N ALA A 265 -7.63 -27.67 13.14
CA ALA A 265 -8.67 -28.39 12.44
C ALA A 265 -10.05 -27.84 12.82
N THR A 266 -10.90 -27.64 11.82
CA THR A 266 -12.34 -27.45 12.01
C THR A 266 -12.90 -28.65 12.79
N PRO A 267 -13.82 -28.47 13.76
CA PRO A 267 -14.36 -29.59 14.51
C PRO A 267 -15.17 -30.48 13.56
N ASP A 268 -14.73 -31.73 13.39
CA ASP A 268 -15.48 -32.75 12.66
C ASP A 268 -16.81 -33.03 13.37
N SER A 269 -17.90 -32.76 12.67
CA SER A 269 -19.24 -33.22 13.05
C SER A 269 -19.45 -34.65 12.57
N SER A 270 -18.89 -35.63 13.29
CA SER A 270 -19.30 -37.03 13.15
C SER A 270 -18.82 -37.85 14.35
N THR A 271 -19.54 -37.71 15.46
CA THR A 271 -19.45 -38.61 16.61
C THR A 271 -20.30 -39.85 16.34
N GLU A 272 -19.61 -40.98 16.21
CA GLU A 272 -19.96 -42.34 16.67
C GLU A 272 -21.39 -42.89 16.45
N GLN A 273 -21.48 -43.95 15.64
CA GLN A 273 -22.37 -45.08 15.93
C GLN A 273 -21.51 -46.33 16.19
N PRO A 274 -21.66 -47.00 17.35
CA PRO A 274 -21.04 -48.30 17.58
C PRO A 274 -21.94 -49.42 17.06
N GLY A 275 -21.32 -50.39 16.39
CA GLY A 275 -21.98 -51.55 15.80
C GLY A 275 -22.50 -52.56 16.81
N SER A 276 -23.49 -53.34 16.36
CA SER A 276 -23.91 -54.59 16.96
C SER A 276 -24.33 -55.56 15.85
N GLY A 277 -23.70 -56.72 15.80
CA GLY A 277 -24.29 -57.95 15.27
C GLY A 277 -24.04 -59.08 16.29
N PRO A 278 -24.43 -60.34 16.04
CA PRO A 278 -25.36 -60.87 15.03
C PRO A 278 -26.50 -61.70 15.68
N GLU A 279 -27.57 -62.04 14.94
CA GLU A 279 -28.43 -63.18 15.32
C GLU A 279 -29.04 -63.86 14.09
N GLU A 280 -29.03 -65.19 14.17
CA GLU A 280 -29.30 -66.20 13.14
C GLU A 280 -30.78 -66.66 13.20
N THR A 281 -31.18 -67.53 12.26
CA THR A 281 -32.45 -68.32 12.13
C THR A 281 -33.50 -67.71 11.17
N SER A 282 -33.62 -68.25 9.94
CA SER A 282 -34.40 -69.43 9.52
C SER A 282 -35.91 -69.17 9.48
N ASP A 283 -36.50 -69.02 8.28
CA ASP A 283 -37.41 -70.04 7.74
C ASP A 283 -37.79 -69.80 6.26
N ARG A 284 -38.20 -70.90 5.63
CA ARG A 284 -38.55 -71.17 4.24
C ARG A 284 -39.69 -70.33 3.64
N ALA A 285 -39.65 -70.11 2.32
CA ALA A 285 -40.55 -70.74 1.33
C ALA A 285 -40.63 -69.94 0.01
N GLU A 286 -40.02 -70.49 -1.05
CA GLU A 286 -40.53 -70.39 -2.43
C GLU A 286 -41.84 -71.23 -2.55
N PRO A 287 -42.74 -71.06 -3.57
CA PRO A 287 -42.34 -70.86 -4.96
C PRO A 287 -43.31 -70.08 -5.91
N ASN A 288 -42.76 -69.75 -7.10
CA ASN A 288 -43.40 -69.83 -8.43
C ASN A 288 -44.54 -68.85 -8.83
N ARG A 289 -44.31 -68.01 -9.85
CA ARG A 289 -44.89 -68.16 -11.22
C ARG A 289 -44.90 -66.85 -12.05
N SER A 290 -44.28 -66.98 -13.24
CA SER A 290 -44.75 -66.59 -14.58
C SER A 290 -45.13 -65.15 -14.97
N GLY A 291 -44.50 -64.70 -16.07
CA GLY A 291 -45.03 -63.75 -17.07
C GLY A 291 -43.90 -62.90 -17.69
N ARG A 292 -43.22 -63.30 -18.79
CA ARG A 292 -43.53 -62.93 -20.21
C ARG A 292 -44.18 -61.54 -20.34
N GLY A 293 -43.73 -60.58 -21.16
CA GLY A 293 -42.89 -60.52 -22.36
C GLY A 293 -42.81 -59.03 -22.74
N GLU A 294 -41.66 -58.51 -23.18
CA GLU A 294 -41.42 -58.12 -24.58
C GLU A 294 -42.62 -57.51 -25.33
N ALA A 295 -42.55 -56.19 -25.51
CA ALA A 295 -42.63 -55.51 -26.80
C ALA A 295 -41.78 -54.24 -26.74
#